data_AF-A0A1U7TP87-F1
#
_entry.id   AF-A0A1U7TP87-F1
#
_cell.length_a   1.000
_cell.length_b   1.000
_cell.length_c   1.000
_cell.angle_alpha   90.00
_cell.angle_beta   90.00
_cell.angle_gamma   90.00
#
_symmetry.space_group_name_H-M   'P 1'
#
loop_
_entity.id
_entity.type
_entity.pdbx_description
1 polymer ?
#
loop_
_entity_poly.entity_id
_entity_poly.type
_entity_poly.pdbx_seq_one_letter_code
_entity_poly.pdbx_strand_id
1 'polypeptide(L)'
;MSTPSTQLLVAAAQQTLGMGKRRNPPRAICLHLAGEVLAVARGLKPALLYDCNCAGVSELQNYLEELQGLGFLTLGLHILEIGQNRLIISPELVCQHLEQVLLGTVAFVDVSISQPYPSICSLDQLQDLKALMTEIIAHLQGLQRDLSLAVSHSKLHSSDWNLCTVFGILLGYPVPYTFHLNQGDDNCLALTPLRVFTARISWLLGQPSVLLYSFSVPESLFPPLRDILNTWEKDLRTRFRTQNDFADLSISSEIVMLPAVAL
;
A
#
# COMPACT_ATOMS: atom_id res chain seq x y z
N MET A 1 -4.61 -15.02 -20.95
CA MET A 1 -6.05 -14.91 -20.67
C MET A 1 -6.51 -13.57 -21.19
N SER A 2 -7.68 -13.50 -21.82
CA SER A 2 -8.24 -12.24 -22.33
C SER A 2 -8.58 -11.35 -21.14
N THR A 3 -8.04 -10.13 -21.08
CA THR A 3 -8.41 -9.16 -20.05
C THR A 3 -9.92 -8.90 -20.14
N PRO A 4 -10.68 -9.02 -19.03
CA PRO A 4 -12.12 -8.78 -19.05
C PRO A 4 -12.42 -7.35 -19.53
N SER A 5 -13.57 -7.18 -20.18
CA SER A 5 -14.00 -5.87 -20.70
C SER A 5 -13.98 -4.83 -19.58
N THR A 6 -13.48 -3.63 -19.88
CA THR A 6 -13.50 -2.50 -18.92
C THR A 6 -14.90 -2.22 -18.38
N GLN A 7 -15.95 -2.53 -19.14
CA GLN A 7 -17.34 -2.39 -18.70
C GLN A 7 -17.69 -3.35 -17.56
N LEU A 8 -17.17 -4.58 -17.59
CA LEU A 8 -17.43 -5.58 -16.54
C LEU A 8 -16.73 -5.19 -15.24
N LEU A 9 -15.49 -4.69 -15.32
CA LEU A 9 -14.76 -4.19 -14.14
C LEU A 9 -15.48 -3.00 -13.48
N VAL A 10 -16.01 -2.10 -14.30
CA VAL A 10 -16.79 -0.94 -13.82
C VAL A 10 -18.11 -1.41 -13.22
N ALA A 11 -18.81 -2.33 -13.87
CA ALA A 11 -20.07 -2.87 -13.37
C ALA A 11 -19.88 -3.55 -12.01
N ALA A 12 -18.85 -4.41 -11.87
CA ALA A 12 -18.53 -5.08 -10.62
C ALA A 12 -18.34 -4.08 -9.47
N ALA A 13 -17.52 -3.04 -9.68
CA ALA A 13 -17.29 -2.00 -8.68
C ALA A 13 -18.57 -1.22 -8.35
N GLN A 14 -19.37 -0.86 -9.35
CA GLN A 14 -20.60 -0.07 -9.13
C GLN A 14 -21.70 -0.87 -8.44
N GLN A 15 -21.83 -2.16 -8.74
CA GLN A 15 -22.83 -3.04 -8.14
C GLN A 15 -22.51 -3.39 -6.69
N THR A 16 -21.23 -3.58 -6.36
CA THR A 16 -20.81 -4.02 -5.02
C THR A 16 -20.47 -2.84 -4.10
N LEU A 17 -19.71 -1.85 -4.58
CA LEU A 17 -19.24 -0.70 -3.79
C LEU A 17 -20.18 0.51 -3.84
N GLY A 18 -21.20 0.48 -4.71
CA GLY A 18 -22.22 1.52 -4.84
C GLY A 18 -23.48 1.27 -4.01
N MET A 19 -23.65 0.09 -3.42
CA MET A 19 -24.83 -0.29 -2.64
C MET A 19 -25.11 0.72 -1.51
N GLY A 20 -26.35 1.21 -1.43
CA GLY A 20 -26.78 2.16 -0.40
C GLY A 20 -26.43 3.63 -0.64
N LYS A 21 -25.79 3.99 -1.77
CA LYS A 21 -25.39 5.37 -2.08
C LYS A 21 -26.29 6.02 -3.12
N ARG A 22 -26.41 7.36 -3.06
CA ARG A 22 -27.17 8.15 -4.05
C ARG A 22 -26.52 8.16 -5.44
N ARG A 23 -25.22 7.86 -5.55
CA ARG A 23 -24.46 7.90 -6.81
C ARG A 23 -23.37 6.84 -6.84
N ASN A 24 -23.29 6.12 -7.96
CA ASN A 24 -22.25 5.11 -8.23
C ASN A 24 -20.86 5.76 -8.40
N PRO A 25 -19.78 5.02 -8.07
CA PRO A 25 -18.42 5.51 -8.30
C PRO A 25 -18.17 5.80 -9.79
N PRO A 26 -17.45 6.88 -10.13
CA PRO A 26 -17.10 7.20 -11.51
C PRO A 26 -16.29 6.09 -12.18
N ARG A 27 -16.45 5.93 -13.50
CA ARG A 27 -15.71 4.93 -14.31
C ARG A 27 -14.20 4.96 -14.06
N ALA A 28 -13.62 6.15 -13.98
CA ALA A 28 -12.18 6.31 -13.77
C ALA A 28 -11.72 5.74 -12.43
N ILE A 29 -12.49 5.96 -11.35
CA ILE A 29 -12.18 5.42 -10.01
C ILE A 29 -12.34 3.90 -9.99
N CYS A 30 -13.40 3.37 -10.61
CA CYS A 30 -13.62 1.92 -10.67
C CYS A 30 -12.47 1.20 -11.37
N LEU A 31 -11.99 1.76 -12.48
CA LEU A 31 -10.85 1.21 -13.19
C LEU A 31 -9.59 1.39 -12.35
N HIS A 32 -9.29 2.59 -11.85
CA HIS A 32 -8.10 2.81 -11.02
C HIS A 32 -7.98 1.77 -9.89
N LEU A 33 -9.07 1.55 -9.16
CA LEU A 33 -9.15 0.54 -8.10
C LEU A 33 -8.85 -0.88 -8.62
N ALA A 34 -9.49 -1.30 -9.72
CA ALA A 34 -9.23 -2.61 -10.32
C ALA A 34 -7.76 -2.78 -10.73
N GLY A 35 -7.11 -1.70 -11.17
CA GLY A 35 -5.70 -1.68 -11.53
C GLY A 35 -4.78 -1.84 -10.33
N GLU A 36 -5.08 -1.15 -9.23
CA GLU A 36 -4.32 -1.32 -7.99
C GLU A 36 -4.51 -2.71 -7.36
N VAL A 37 -5.74 -3.23 -7.37
CA VAL A 37 -6.03 -4.60 -6.89
C VAL A 37 -5.26 -5.62 -7.73
N LEU A 38 -5.23 -5.47 -9.06
CA LEU A 38 -4.44 -6.32 -9.93
C LEU A 38 -2.94 -6.18 -9.66
N ALA A 39 -2.45 -4.98 -9.34
CA ALA A 39 -1.05 -4.77 -8.99
C ALA A 39 -0.65 -5.49 -7.68
N VAL A 40 -1.55 -5.57 -6.70
CA VAL A 40 -1.37 -6.41 -5.50
C VAL A 40 -1.36 -7.89 -5.87
N ALA A 41 -2.33 -8.33 -6.69
CA ALA A 41 -2.39 -9.73 -7.14
C ALA A 41 -1.18 -10.16 -7.99
N ARG A 42 -0.49 -9.22 -8.65
CA ARG A 42 0.76 -9.49 -9.38
C ARG A 42 2.03 -9.27 -8.57
N GLY A 43 1.90 -8.92 -7.29
CA GLY A 43 3.02 -8.68 -6.40
C GLY A 43 3.89 -7.48 -6.78
N LEU A 44 3.32 -6.51 -7.49
CA LEU A 44 4.01 -5.25 -7.74
C LEU A 44 4.07 -4.40 -6.47
N LYS A 45 3.04 -4.50 -5.63
CA LYS A 45 2.99 -3.96 -4.27
C LYS A 45 2.37 -4.98 -3.29
N PRO A 46 2.78 -4.98 -2.01
CA PRO A 46 2.29 -5.96 -1.02
C PRO A 46 0.83 -5.73 -0.60
N ALA A 47 0.41 -4.47 -0.52
CA ALA A 47 -0.94 -4.09 -0.09
C ALA A 47 -1.46 -2.87 -0.84
N LEU A 48 -2.78 -2.71 -0.83
CA LEU A 48 -3.52 -1.53 -1.23
C LEU A 48 -4.35 -1.04 -0.04
N LEU A 49 -4.19 0.22 0.34
CA LEU A 49 -5.11 0.88 1.28
C LEU A 49 -6.38 1.30 0.53
N TYR A 50 -7.54 0.81 0.97
CA TYR A 50 -8.81 1.17 0.35
C TYR A 50 -9.36 2.48 0.95
N ASP A 51 -9.39 3.54 0.13
CA ASP A 51 -9.84 4.88 0.50
C ASP A 51 -10.89 5.47 -0.46
N CYS A 52 -11.31 4.70 -1.47
CA CYS A 52 -12.17 5.19 -2.55
C CYS A 52 -13.53 5.72 -2.04
N ASN A 53 -14.10 5.08 -1.01
CA ASN A 53 -15.35 5.45 -0.39
C ASN A 53 -15.57 4.70 0.95
N CYS A 54 -16.70 4.93 1.64
CA CYS A 54 -17.03 4.28 2.91
C CYS A 54 -17.53 2.82 2.81
N ALA A 55 -17.10 2.02 1.84
CA ALA A 55 -17.50 0.62 1.73
C ALA A 55 -17.01 -0.19 2.95
N GLY A 56 -17.88 -1.07 3.45
CA GLY A 56 -17.55 -2.00 4.51
C GLY A 56 -16.79 -3.22 3.98
N VAL A 57 -16.46 -4.12 4.90
CA VAL A 57 -15.76 -5.36 4.60
C VAL A 57 -16.58 -6.24 3.65
N SER A 58 -17.89 -6.37 3.89
CA SER A 58 -18.76 -7.21 3.06
C SER A 58 -18.84 -6.72 1.62
N GLU A 59 -18.94 -5.40 1.40
CA GLU A 59 -18.95 -4.84 0.05
C GLU A 59 -17.61 -5.06 -0.67
N LEU A 60 -16.49 -4.94 0.04
CA LEU A 60 -15.17 -5.24 -0.50
C LEU A 60 -14.97 -6.72 -0.81
N GLN A 61 -15.47 -7.62 0.04
CA GLN A 61 -15.43 -9.07 -0.23
C GLN A 61 -16.22 -9.39 -1.50
N ASN A 62 -17.46 -8.91 -1.60
CA ASN A 62 -18.28 -9.09 -2.79
C ASN A 62 -17.59 -8.54 -4.04
N TYR A 63 -16.94 -7.37 -3.95
CA TYR A 63 -16.20 -6.80 -5.08
C TYR A 63 -15.06 -7.71 -5.54
N LEU A 64 -14.23 -8.19 -4.61
CA LEU A 64 -13.10 -9.05 -4.94
C LEU A 64 -13.56 -10.42 -5.47
N GLU A 65 -14.66 -10.97 -4.94
CA GLU A 65 -15.28 -12.21 -5.42
C GLU A 65 -15.84 -12.04 -6.84
N GLU A 66 -16.50 -10.91 -7.13
CA GLU A 66 -16.95 -10.59 -8.50
C GLU A 66 -15.77 -10.51 -9.47
N LEU A 67 -14.66 -9.86 -9.08
CA LEU A 67 -13.44 -9.83 -9.89
C LEU A 67 -12.84 -11.23 -10.11
N GLN A 68 -12.85 -12.10 -9.09
CA GLN A 68 -12.44 -13.50 -9.24
C GLN A 68 -13.39 -14.27 -10.18
N GLY A 69 -14.70 -14.08 -10.05
CA GLY A 69 -15.71 -14.70 -10.92
C GLY A 69 -15.58 -14.28 -12.39
N LEU A 70 -15.11 -13.06 -12.65
CA LEU A 70 -14.76 -12.57 -13.98
C LEU A 70 -13.43 -13.13 -14.53
N GLY A 71 -12.70 -13.93 -13.74
CA GLY A 71 -11.36 -14.42 -14.07
C GLY A 71 -10.30 -13.33 -14.09
N PHE A 72 -10.59 -12.15 -13.52
CA PHE A 72 -9.66 -11.03 -13.44
C PHE A 72 -8.55 -11.29 -12.41
N LEU A 73 -8.92 -11.94 -11.30
CA LEU A 73 -8.01 -12.33 -10.23
C LEU A 73 -7.86 -13.84 -10.19
N THR A 74 -6.62 -14.31 -10.03
CA THR A 74 -6.26 -15.74 -9.99
C THR A 74 -5.73 -16.18 -8.64
N LEU A 75 -5.55 -15.25 -7.71
CA LEU A 75 -5.04 -15.49 -6.36
C LEU A 75 -6.09 -15.09 -5.31
N GLY A 76 -6.05 -15.76 -4.17
CA GLY A 76 -6.83 -15.39 -2.99
C GLY A 76 -6.23 -14.14 -2.35
N LEU A 77 -6.84 -12.99 -2.59
CA LEU A 77 -6.55 -11.76 -1.84
C LEU A 77 -7.25 -11.81 -0.49
N HIS A 78 -6.72 -11.06 0.47
CA HIS A 78 -7.24 -10.96 1.82
C HIS A 78 -7.55 -9.50 2.16
N ILE A 79 -8.64 -9.28 2.91
CA ILE A 79 -8.99 -7.98 3.46
C ILE A 79 -8.55 -7.93 4.92
N LEU A 80 -7.53 -7.12 5.20
CA LEU A 80 -7.04 -6.86 6.54
C LEU A 80 -7.63 -5.55 7.07
N GLU A 81 -8.41 -5.62 8.14
CA GLU A 81 -8.91 -4.44 8.85
C GLU A 81 -7.97 -4.06 10.00
N ILE A 82 -7.51 -2.80 10.00
CA ILE A 82 -6.67 -2.23 11.07
C ILE A 82 -7.30 -0.89 11.48
N GLY A 83 -7.83 -0.83 12.71
CA GLY A 83 -8.63 0.31 13.16
C GLY A 83 -9.91 0.47 12.33
N GLN A 84 -10.03 1.59 11.60
CA GLN A 84 -11.13 1.86 10.65
C GLN A 84 -10.71 1.70 9.19
N ASN A 85 -9.45 1.35 8.95
CA ASN A 85 -8.85 1.26 7.63
C ASN A 85 -8.88 -0.18 7.12
N ARG A 86 -8.96 -0.33 5.80
CA ARG A 86 -9.06 -1.63 5.14
C ARG A 86 -7.95 -1.73 4.11
N LEU A 87 -7.14 -2.78 4.24
CA LEU A 87 -6.11 -3.10 3.25
C LEU A 87 -6.51 -4.35 2.47
N ILE A 88 -6.36 -4.29 1.15
CA ILE A 88 -6.42 -5.46 0.28
C ILE A 88 -4.98 -5.94 0.11
N ILE A 89 -4.69 -7.16 0.53
CA ILE A 89 -3.33 -7.69 0.61
C ILE A 89 -3.21 -9.04 -0.08
N SER A 90 -1.99 -9.36 -0.49
CA SER A 90 -1.56 -10.75 -0.67
C SER A 90 -0.85 -11.21 0.61
N PRO A 91 -1.44 -12.13 1.41
CA PRO A 91 -0.86 -12.54 2.69
C PRO A 91 0.58 -13.04 2.56
N GLU A 92 0.87 -13.84 1.54
CA GLU A 92 2.22 -14.37 1.29
C GLU A 92 3.23 -13.25 1.04
N LEU A 93 2.88 -12.29 0.17
CA LEU A 93 3.76 -11.20 -0.18
C LEU A 93 3.95 -10.21 0.96
N VAL A 94 2.91 -9.98 1.77
CA VAL A 94 3.04 -9.16 2.99
C VAL A 94 3.98 -9.84 3.98
N CYS A 95 3.82 -11.15 4.25
CA CYS A 95 4.73 -11.88 5.12
C CYS A 95 6.19 -11.78 4.65
N GLN A 96 6.44 -12.09 3.37
CA GLN A 96 7.77 -11.97 2.78
C GLN A 96 8.32 -10.55 2.90
N HIS A 97 7.49 -9.53 2.65
CA HIS A 97 7.90 -8.14 2.76
C HIS A 97 8.29 -7.77 4.21
N LEU A 98 7.46 -8.14 5.20
CA LEU A 98 7.73 -7.86 6.61
C LEU A 98 8.99 -8.58 7.10
N GLU A 99 9.24 -9.81 6.65
CA GLU A 99 10.49 -10.53 6.92
C GLU A 99 11.70 -9.78 6.35
N GLN A 100 11.61 -9.26 5.12
CA GLN A 100 12.69 -8.44 4.55
C GLN A 100 12.89 -7.11 5.30
N VAL A 101 11.82 -6.51 5.82
CA VAL A 101 11.90 -5.29 6.64
C VAL A 101 12.65 -5.59 7.94
N LEU A 102 12.35 -6.72 8.59
CA LEU A 102 13.07 -7.18 9.79
C LEU A 102 14.56 -7.43 9.54
N LEU A 103 14.94 -7.76 8.30
CA LEU A 103 16.34 -7.92 7.85
C LEU A 103 17.01 -6.59 7.47
N GLY A 104 16.31 -5.45 7.55
CA GLY A 104 16.89 -4.11 7.33
C GLY A 104 16.91 -3.64 5.88
N THR A 105 16.00 -4.14 5.03
CA THR A 105 15.89 -3.70 3.62
C THR A 105 15.22 -2.35 3.42
N VAL A 106 14.64 -1.77 4.49
CA VAL A 106 14.01 -0.44 4.50
C VAL A 106 14.69 0.46 5.53
N ALA A 107 14.61 1.77 5.32
CA ALA A 107 14.99 2.77 6.33
C ALA A 107 13.77 3.41 6.96
N PHE A 108 13.91 3.91 8.17
CA PHE A 108 12.87 4.67 8.85
C PHE A 108 13.32 6.11 9.04
N VAL A 109 12.40 7.05 8.88
CA VAL A 109 12.66 8.46 9.16
C VAL A 109 11.77 8.91 10.32
N ASP A 110 12.40 9.30 11.42
CA ASP A 110 11.72 9.92 12.55
C ASP A 110 11.37 11.37 12.19
N VAL A 111 10.08 11.66 12.23
CA VAL A 111 9.47 12.97 11.93
C VAL A 111 8.73 13.54 13.13
N SER A 112 8.98 13.02 14.33
CA SER A 112 8.38 13.48 15.58
C SER A 112 8.51 14.99 15.73
N ILE A 113 7.47 15.66 16.24
CA ILE A 113 7.48 17.10 16.47
C ILE A 113 8.58 17.57 17.44
N SER A 114 9.03 16.70 18.35
CA SER A 114 10.16 16.97 19.24
C SER A 114 11.52 17.03 18.54
N GLN A 115 11.61 16.54 17.29
CA GLN A 115 12.84 16.62 16.51
C GLN A 115 12.98 18.00 15.87
N PRO A 116 14.18 18.61 15.91
CA PRO A 116 14.43 19.88 15.21
C PRO A 116 14.45 19.72 13.68
N TYR A 117 14.75 18.51 13.19
CA TYR A 117 14.79 18.15 11.77
C TYR A 117 14.52 16.65 11.63
N PRO A 118 13.96 16.18 10.49
CA PRO A 118 13.74 14.75 10.30
C PRO A 118 15.07 14.01 10.27
N SER A 119 15.09 12.81 10.83
CA SER A 119 16.32 12.02 10.99
C SER A 119 16.12 10.55 10.68
N ILE A 120 17.15 9.87 10.20
CA ILE A 120 17.10 8.42 9.96
C ILE A 120 17.20 7.71 11.32
N CYS A 121 16.30 6.78 11.58
CA CYS A 121 16.35 5.90 12.74
C CYS A 121 16.49 4.44 12.32
N SER A 122 17.10 3.63 13.20
CA SER A 122 17.27 2.20 12.96
C SER A 122 16.09 1.42 13.50
N LEU A 123 15.79 0.27 12.90
CA LEU A 123 14.75 -0.62 13.40
C LEU A 123 15.05 -1.12 14.83
N ASP A 124 16.32 -1.16 15.24
CA ASP A 124 16.72 -1.50 16.62
C ASP A 124 16.26 -0.47 17.65
N GLN A 125 16.02 0.78 17.24
CA GLN A 125 15.45 1.82 18.08
C GLN A 125 13.93 1.71 18.18
N LEU A 126 13.29 0.89 17.33
CA LEU A 126 11.85 0.73 17.20
C LEU A 126 11.42 -0.68 17.62
N GLN A 127 11.72 -1.07 18.87
CA GLN A 127 11.46 -2.44 19.35
C GLN A 127 9.97 -2.83 19.30
N ASP A 128 9.08 -1.90 19.65
CA ASP A 128 7.64 -2.13 19.57
C ASP A 128 7.18 -2.41 18.13
N LEU A 129 7.84 -1.79 17.14
CA LEU A 129 7.56 -2.02 15.73
C LEU A 129 7.99 -3.41 15.28
N LYS A 130 9.11 -3.94 15.79
CA LYS A 130 9.53 -5.34 15.51
C LYS A 130 8.53 -6.35 16.04
N ALA A 131 8.06 -6.14 17.28
CA ALA A 131 7.05 -7.00 17.89
C ALA A 131 5.75 -6.96 17.08
N LEU A 132 5.31 -5.77 16.68
CA LEU A 132 4.13 -5.55 15.85
C LEU A 132 4.25 -6.26 14.48
N MET A 133 5.37 -6.12 13.79
CA MET A 133 5.57 -6.83 12.51
C MET A 133 5.53 -8.34 12.67
N THR A 134 6.09 -8.86 13.77
CA THR A 134 6.06 -10.30 14.09
C THR A 134 4.62 -10.77 14.38
N GLU A 135 3.83 -9.96 15.07
CA GLU A 135 2.40 -10.21 15.31
C GLU A 135 1.62 -10.29 14.00
N ILE A 136 1.83 -9.32 13.09
CA ILE A 136 1.19 -9.33 11.77
C ILE A 136 1.58 -10.58 10.98
N ILE A 137 2.87 -10.93 10.95
CA ILE A 137 3.35 -12.14 10.26
C ILE A 137 2.66 -13.39 10.82
N ALA A 138 2.65 -13.55 12.14
CA ALA A 138 2.06 -14.71 12.80
C ALA A 138 0.55 -14.82 12.52
N HIS A 139 -0.15 -13.69 12.55
CA HIS A 139 -1.57 -13.61 12.22
C HIS A 139 -1.83 -14.06 10.77
N LEU A 140 -1.10 -13.52 9.80
CA LEU A 140 -1.27 -13.85 8.39
C LEU A 140 -0.87 -15.29 8.06
N GLN A 141 0.19 -15.82 8.67
CA GLN A 141 0.59 -17.22 8.53
C GLN A 141 -0.45 -18.18 9.13
N GLY A 142 -1.16 -17.76 10.19
CA GLY A 142 -2.29 -18.48 10.75
C GLY A 142 -3.42 -18.67 9.73
N LEU A 143 -3.69 -17.64 8.91
CA LEU A 143 -4.74 -17.66 7.89
C LEU A 143 -4.39 -18.55 6.69
N GLN A 144 -3.11 -18.70 6.36
CA GLN A 144 -2.64 -19.53 5.23
C GLN A 144 -2.86 -21.04 5.45
N ARG A 145 -3.34 -21.47 6.62
CA ARG A 145 -3.62 -22.89 6.87
C ARG A 145 -4.98 -23.35 6.32
N ASP A 146 -5.87 -22.40 5.99
CA ASP A 146 -7.24 -22.65 5.53
C ASP A 146 -7.48 -22.22 4.07
N LEU A 147 -6.48 -22.42 3.19
CA LEU A 147 -6.46 -21.92 1.79
C LEU A 147 -7.64 -22.42 0.94
N SER A 148 -8.76 -21.72 1.03
CA SER A 148 -9.77 -21.67 -0.02
C SER A 148 -9.40 -20.59 -1.04
N LEU A 149 -9.89 -20.72 -2.27
CA LEU A 149 -9.79 -19.67 -3.31
C LEU A 149 -10.61 -18.41 -2.97
N ALA A 150 -11.40 -18.44 -1.88
CA ALA A 150 -12.31 -17.38 -1.52
C ALA A 150 -11.58 -16.17 -0.90
N VAL A 151 -12.20 -15.00 -1.05
CA VAL A 151 -11.73 -13.75 -0.46
C VAL A 151 -11.95 -13.81 1.05
N SER A 152 -10.85 -13.84 1.80
CA SER A 152 -10.90 -13.90 3.26
C SER A 152 -10.78 -12.52 3.91
N HIS A 153 -11.21 -12.42 5.16
CA HIS A 153 -11.13 -11.21 5.97
C HIS A 153 -10.64 -11.51 7.38
N SER A 154 -9.84 -10.61 7.94
CA SER A 154 -9.46 -10.62 9.34
C SER A 154 -9.24 -9.21 9.87
N LYS A 155 -9.20 -9.09 11.20
CA LYS A 155 -9.03 -7.82 11.89
C LYS A 155 -7.89 -7.90 12.89
N LEU A 156 -7.07 -6.85 12.92
CA LEU A 156 -6.05 -6.64 13.94
C LEU A 156 -6.46 -5.50 14.89
N HIS A 157 -6.11 -5.67 16.17
CA HIS A 157 -6.31 -4.64 17.18
C HIS A 157 -5.12 -3.66 17.12
N SER A 158 -5.41 -2.38 16.87
CA SER A 158 -4.40 -1.35 16.61
C SER A 158 -4.29 -0.31 17.73
N SER A 159 -4.64 -0.66 18.96
CA SER A 159 -4.45 0.24 20.10
C SER A 159 -2.96 0.56 20.22
N ASP A 160 -2.64 1.86 20.26
CA ASP A 160 -1.27 2.38 20.43
C ASP A 160 -0.31 2.14 19.25
N TRP A 161 -0.84 1.86 18.05
CA TRP A 161 -0.02 1.72 16.84
C TRP A 161 0.18 3.06 16.14
N ASN A 162 1.41 3.33 15.70
CA ASN A 162 1.65 4.38 14.71
C ASN A 162 1.18 3.88 13.33
N LEU A 163 -0.10 4.12 13.02
CA LEU A 163 -0.72 3.65 11.78
C LEU A 163 -0.03 4.20 10.53
N CYS A 164 0.54 5.41 10.57
CA CYS A 164 1.32 5.96 9.46
C CYS A 164 2.55 5.09 9.17
N THR A 165 3.31 4.72 10.21
CA THR A 165 4.46 3.81 10.07
C THR A 165 4.02 2.44 9.56
N VAL A 166 2.98 1.86 10.19
CA VAL A 166 2.48 0.53 9.84
C VAL A 166 1.99 0.50 8.40
N PHE A 167 1.22 1.48 7.95
CA PHE A 167 0.75 1.54 6.57
C PHE A 167 1.87 1.83 5.59
N GLY A 168 2.85 2.67 5.93
CA GLY A 168 4.03 2.87 5.10
C GLY A 168 4.77 1.55 4.83
N ILE A 169 4.94 0.73 5.87
CA ILE A 169 5.50 -0.61 5.73
C ILE A 169 4.58 -1.50 4.90
N LEU A 170 3.30 -1.64 5.27
CA LEU A 170 2.38 -2.56 4.60
C LEU A 170 2.15 -2.22 3.13
N LEU A 171 2.22 -0.94 2.75
CA LEU A 171 2.15 -0.48 1.36
C LEU A 171 3.45 -0.74 0.58
N GLY A 172 4.54 -1.10 1.26
CA GLY A 172 5.84 -1.39 0.67
C GLY A 172 6.69 -0.16 0.38
N TYR A 173 6.56 0.90 1.18
CA TYR A 173 7.40 2.08 1.03
C TYR A 173 8.82 1.78 1.52
N PRO A 174 9.86 2.18 0.75
CA PRO A 174 11.25 1.91 1.13
C PRO A 174 11.72 2.77 2.30
N VAL A 175 11.01 3.86 2.59
CA VAL A 175 11.31 4.81 3.65
C VAL A 175 10.04 5.22 4.41
N PRO A 176 9.46 4.36 5.27
CA PRO A 176 8.32 4.74 6.09
C PRO A 176 8.68 5.82 7.11
N TYR A 177 7.75 6.75 7.34
CA TYR A 177 7.88 7.73 8.42
C TYR A 177 7.46 7.12 9.75
N THR A 178 8.09 7.58 10.82
CA THR A 178 7.76 7.19 12.19
C THR A 178 7.79 8.39 13.12
N PHE A 179 7.00 8.33 14.19
CA PHE A 179 6.90 9.38 15.18
C PHE A 179 6.31 8.85 16.50
N HIS A 180 6.53 9.60 17.58
CA HIS A 180 5.99 9.29 18.90
C HIS A 180 4.51 9.73 19.02
N LEU A 181 3.61 8.77 19.24
CA LEU A 181 2.15 9.01 19.34
C LEU A 181 1.73 9.98 20.45
N ASN A 182 2.53 10.14 21.49
CA ASN A 182 2.17 10.91 22.68
C ASN A 182 2.38 12.44 22.52
N GLN A 183 2.73 12.93 21.32
CA GLN A 183 3.11 14.32 21.09
C GLN A 183 2.15 15.11 20.18
N GLY A 184 0.95 14.58 19.90
CA GLY A 184 -0.05 15.21 19.04
C GLY A 184 0.07 14.80 17.56
N ASP A 185 -0.76 15.38 16.70
CA ASP A 185 -0.85 15.05 15.26
C ASP A 185 0.18 15.83 14.40
N ASP A 186 0.96 16.72 15.01
CA ASP A 186 1.96 17.55 14.34
C ASP A 186 3.28 16.79 14.10
N ASN A 187 4.04 17.23 13.11
CA ASN A 187 5.34 16.67 12.74
C ASN A 187 6.35 17.75 12.36
N CYS A 188 7.63 17.39 12.30
CA CYS A 188 8.72 18.32 12.00
C CYS A 188 8.90 18.61 10.48
N LEU A 189 7.93 18.27 9.62
CA LEU A 189 8.07 18.40 8.16
C LEU A 189 7.55 19.73 7.61
N ALA A 190 6.97 20.60 8.44
CA ALA A 190 6.52 21.91 8.01
C ALA A 190 7.66 22.69 7.34
N LEU A 191 7.41 23.19 6.12
CA LEU A 191 8.38 23.90 5.28
C LEU A 191 9.69 23.14 5.01
N THR A 192 9.70 21.82 5.23
CA THR A 192 10.82 20.96 4.87
C THR A 192 10.69 20.56 3.39
N PRO A 193 11.73 20.72 2.55
CA PRO A 193 11.71 20.20 1.20
C PRO A 193 11.58 18.68 1.20
N LEU A 194 10.59 18.15 0.49
CA LEU A 194 10.32 16.73 0.36
C LEU A 194 10.52 16.30 -1.08
N ARG A 195 11.30 15.25 -1.30
CA ARG A 195 11.37 14.55 -2.57
C ARG A 195 10.26 13.51 -2.65
N VAL A 196 9.28 13.77 -3.49
CA VAL A 196 8.16 12.85 -3.75
C VAL A 196 8.56 11.92 -4.87
N PHE A 197 8.51 10.62 -4.60
CA PHE A 197 8.67 9.56 -5.58
C PHE A 197 7.30 9.10 -6.03
N THR A 198 7.15 8.92 -7.35
CA THR A 198 5.95 8.36 -7.93
C THR A 198 6.30 7.24 -8.89
N ALA A 199 5.69 6.08 -8.69
CA ALA A 199 5.74 4.97 -9.64
C ALA A 199 4.38 4.80 -10.31
N ARG A 200 4.35 4.82 -11.64
CA ARG A 200 3.16 4.62 -12.46
C ARG A 200 3.37 3.50 -13.45
N ILE A 201 2.29 2.78 -13.74
CA ILE A 201 2.26 1.70 -14.73
C ILE A 201 1.08 1.90 -15.66
N SER A 202 1.31 1.69 -16.95
CA SER A 202 0.25 1.66 -17.95
C SER A 202 -0.47 0.31 -17.89
N TRP A 203 -1.77 0.35 -18.10
CA TRP A 203 -2.62 -0.83 -18.15
C TRP A 203 -3.85 -0.47 -18.97
N LEU A 204 -4.34 -1.41 -19.79
CA LEU A 204 -5.49 -1.22 -20.68
C LEU A 204 -5.37 -0.01 -21.64
N LEU A 205 -5.42 -0.27 -22.94
CA LEU A 205 -5.25 0.78 -23.94
C LEU A 205 -6.25 1.94 -23.72
N GLY A 206 -5.73 3.18 -23.66
CA GLY A 206 -6.52 4.40 -23.49
C GLY A 206 -7.05 4.66 -22.07
N GLN A 207 -6.57 3.95 -21.06
CA GLN A 207 -6.86 4.27 -19.65
C GLN A 207 -5.71 5.05 -19.00
N PRO A 208 -6.01 5.88 -17.98
CA PRO A 208 -4.97 6.48 -17.14
C PRO A 208 -4.08 5.41 -16.49
N SER A 209 -2.80 5.72 -16.35
CA SER A 209 -1.85 4.87 -15.62
C SER A 209 -2.31 4.62 -14.18
N VAL A 210 -2.08 3.42 -13.66
CA VAL A 210 -2.25 3.13 -12.24
C VAL A 210 -1.13 3.80 -11.46
N LEU A 211 -1.47 4.42 -10.34
CA LEU A 211 -0.52 4.93 -9.37
C LEU A 211 -0.12 3.76 -8.47
N LEU A 212 1.10 3.25 -8.63
CA LEU A 212 1.54 2.08 -7.87
C LEU A 212 2.08 2.50 -6.50
N TYR A 213 2.95 3.51 -6.50
CA TYR A 213 3.56 4.07 -5.30
C TYR A 213 3.55 5.60 -5.36
N SER A 214 3.30 6.22 -4.20
CA SER A 214 3.46 7.65 -3.98
C SER A 214 3.93 7.86 -2.55
N PHE A 215 5.21 8.15 -2.36
CA PHE A 215 5.80 8.39 -1.05
C PHE A 215 6.79 9.55 -1.13
N SER A 216 7.13 10.10 0.02
CA SER A 216 8.11 11.19 0.10
C SER A 216 9.25 10.84 1.04
N VAL A 217 10.39 11.50 0.83
CA VAL A 217 11.50 11.54 1.78
C VAL A 217 11.95 12.99 1.97
N PRO A 218 12.45 13.39 3.15
CA PRO A 218 13.09 14.69 3.31
C PRO A 218 14.28 14.81 2.36
N GLU A 219 14.35 15.89 1.60
CA GLU A 219 15.42 16.08 0.60
C GLU A 219 16.81 16.08 1.23
N SER A 220 16.92 16.58 2.46
CA SER A 220 18.16 16.54 3.26
C SER A 220 18.66 15.11 3.54
N LEU A 221 17.76 14.13 3.59
CA LEU A 221 18.05 12.72 3.83
C LEU A 221 18.14 11.91 2.53
N PHE A 222 17.90 12.50 1.36
CA PHE A 222 18.00 11.77 0.09
C PHE A 222 19.40 11.18 -0.17
N PRO A 223 20.53 11.89 0.06
CA PRO A 223 21.86 11.32 -0.13
C PRO A 223 22.12 10.03 0.67
N PRO A 224 21.88 9.97 2.00
CA PRO A 224 22.06 8.73 2.76
C PRO A 224 21.03 7.63 2.45
N LEU A 225 19.84 7.99 1.94
CA LEU A 225 18.79 7.01 1.58
C LEU A 225 18.92 6.45 0.17
N ARG A 226 19.88 6.94 -0.62
CA ARG A 226 20.00 6.64 -2.06
C ARG A 226 20.10 5.14 -2.36
N ASP A 227 20.89 4.40 -1.59
CA ASP A 227 21.12 2.97 -1.87
C ASP A 227 19.86 2.13 -1.61
N ILE A 228 19.08 2.49 -0.58
CA ILE A 228 17.80 1.85 -0.26
C ILE A 228 16.79 2.14 -1.37
N LEU A 229 16.70 3.39 -1.82
CA LEU A 229 15.81 3.80 -2.90
C LEU A 229 16.17 3.13 -4.24
N ASN A 230 17.47 3.04 -4.56
CA ASN A 230 17.96 2.35 -5.76
C ASN A 230 17.64 0.84 -5.72
N THR A 231 17.79 0.22 -4.55
CA THR A 231 17.49 -1.21 -4.35
C THR A 231 16.00 -1.45 -4.53
N TRP A 232 15.15 -0.63 -3.89
CA TRP A 232 13.70 -0.67 -4.07
C TRP A 232 13.29 -0.50 -5.55
N GLU A 233 13.88 0.46 -6.27
CA GLU A 233 13.59 0.67 -7.69
C GLU A 233 13.99 -0.57 -8.52
N LYS A 234 15.17 -1.14 -8.27
CA LYS A 234 15.65 -2.33 -8.97
C LYS A 234 14.75 -3.54 -8.72
N ASP A 235 14.32 -3.74 -7.49
CA ASP A 235 13.44 -4.83 -7.10
C ASP A 235 12.05 -4.67 -7.72
N LEU A 236 11.50 -3.45 -7.69
CA LEU A 236 10.24 -3.13 -8.35
C LEU A 236 10.32 -3.39 -9.86
N ARG A 237 11.39 -2.94 -10.53
CA ARG A 237 11.61 -3.23 -11.97
C ARG A 237 11.76 -4.73 -12.24
N THR A 238 12.32 -5.48 -11.31
CA THR A 238 12.46 -6.94 -11.43
C THR A 238 11.09 -7.62 -11.33
N ARG A 239 10.29 -7.32 -10.31
CA ARG A 239 8.90 -7.81 -10.18
C ARG A 239 8.01 -7.37 -11.36
N PHE A 240 8.23 -6.17 -11.89
CA PHE A 240 7.52 -5.68 -13.06
C PHE A 240 7.80 -6.52 -14.33
N ARG A 241 9.01 -7.06 -14.48
CA ARG A 241 9.37 -7.92 -15.62
C ARG A 241 8.81 -9.34 -15.53
N THR A 242 8.37 -9.78 -14.36
CA THR A 242 7.82 -11.13 -14.15
C THR A 242 6.31 -11.22 -14.38
N GLN A 243 5.65 -10.10 -14.71
CA GLN A 243 4.22 -10.03 -15.00
C GLN A 243 3.98 -9.56 -16.44
N ASN A 244 2.76 -9.75 -16.95
CA ASN A 244 2.36 -9.43 -18.33
C ASN A 244 1.04 -8.66 -18.48
N ASP A 245 0.46 -8.16 -17.39
CA ASP A 245 -0.79 -7.38 -17.41
C ASP A 245 -0.55 -5.85 -17.52
N PHE A 246 0.64 -5.40 -17.11
CA PHE A 246 1.03 -4.00 -17.07
C PHE A 246 2.19 -3.72 -18.03
N ALA A 247 2.21 -2.50 -18.57
CA ALA A 247 3.25 -1.96 -19.44
C ALA A 247 3.83 -0.65 -18.87
N ASP A 248 4.95 -0.19 -19.42
CA ASP A 248 5.52 1.15 -19.19
C ASP A 248 5.66 1.56 -17.71
N LEU A 249 6.42 0.81 -16.93
CA LEU A 249 6.80 1.26 -15.58
C LEU A 249 7.65 2.54 -15.65
N SER A 250 7.06 3.63 -15.17
CA SER A 250 7.69 4.94 -15.01
C SER A 250 7.88 5.22 -13.52
N ILE A 251 9.09 5.61 -13.14
CA ILE A 251 9.42 6.08 -11.80
C ILE A 251 9.99 7.49 -11.95
N SER A 252 9.38 8.45 -11.29
CA SER A 252 9.77 9.86 -11.31
C SER A 252 9.91 10.39 -9.90
N SER A 253 10.68 11.48 -9.74
CA SER A 253 10.68 12.24 -8.50
C SER A 253 10.65 13.74 -8.74
N GLU A 254 10.03 14.47 -7.81
CA GLU A 254 9.99 15.93 -7.77
C GLU A 254 10.19 16.43 -6.35
N ILE A 255 10.66 17.67 -6.20
CA ILE A 255 10.84 18.30 -4.88
C ILE A 255 9.69 19.26 -4.65
N VAL A 256 8.97 19.09 -3.54
CA VAL A 256 7.89 19.95 -3.10
C VAL A 256 8.21 20.52 -1.72
N MET A 257 7.58 21.64 -1.38
CA MET A 257 7.64 22.22 -0.04
C MET A 257 6.23 22.62 0.35
N LEU A 258 5.77 22.12 1.49
CA LEU A 258 4.40 22.32 1.97
C LEU A 258 4.41 23.05 3.31
N PRO A 259 3.43 23.92 3.58
CA PRO A 259 3.33 24.61 4.87
C PRO A 259 3.03 23.63 6.01
N ALA A 260 2.36 22.53 5.72
CA ALA A 260 2.08 21.43 6.64
C ALA A 260 2.01 20.11 5.85
N VAL A 261 2.32 19.00 6.52
CA VAL A 261 2.26 17.65 5.97
C VAL A 261 1.36 16.82 6.86
N ALA A 262 0.30 16.24 6.31
CA ALA A 262 -0.57 15.31 7.04
C ALA A 262 0.01 13.89 6.92
N LEU A 263 -0.04 13.14 8.01
CA LEU A 263 0.50 11.78 8.14
C LEU A 263 -0.59 10.75 8.45
#